data_AF-A0A8C6PY52-F1
#
_entry.id   AF-A0A8C6PY52-F1
#
_cell.length_a   1.000
_cell.length_b   1.000
_cell.length_c   1.000
_cell.angle_alpha   90.00
_cell.angle_beta   90.00
_cell.angle_gamma   90.00
#
_symmetry.space_group_name_H-M   'P 1'
#
loop_
_entity.id
_entity.type
_entity.pdbx_description
1 polymer ?
#
loop_
_entity_poly.entity_id
_entity_poly.type
_entity_poly.pdbx_seq_one_letter_code
_entity_poly.pdbx_strand_id
1 'polypeptide(L)'
;MRSLNFVHRVGLDFTGTMFPHAICLGDADNDSLNELIVGDTSGKLLVYKNDDSKPWITRTCVGMLTCVAVGDVCNKGKNLVVAVGAEGWFHLFDLTAANPNKSDSSSQHEFLSSDDQRPFFTQHIPANTKVILISDIDGDGRCELVVGYTDRLVRAFRWEEPSDSSEGGSGQLVLLKKWLLEGQVDSLSVNPGPEGIPELMVSQPGCGYAILLCTWRQQDSTESEEDDPATPGCEGPSRDVVLHLTTGRIHNKNVSTHLIGSISKGRNQRKLLLISFCLEGHSTLMMLMSTPKLTKQRGDSPLTSGRICTFRALSVLS
;
A
#
# COMPACT_ATOMS: atom_id res chain seq x y z
N MET A 1 -27.50 28.18 -9.17
CA MET A 1 -26.37 27.90 -10.07
C MET A 1 -26.26 26.38 -10.18
N ARG A 2 -26.62 25.78 -11.33
CA ARG A 2 -26.48 24.32 -11.54
C ARG A 2 -25.01 24.03 -11.80
N SER A 3 -24.37 23.25 -10.93
CA SER A 3 -23.02 22.73 -11.18
C SER A 3 -23.09 21.72 -12.31
N LEU A 4 -22.42 22.01 -13.43
CA LEU A 4 -22.22 21.04 -14.51
C LEU A 4 -21.00 20.20 -14.15
N ASN A 5 -21.16 18.88 -14.14
CA ASN A 5 -20.11 17.94 -13.81
C ASN A 5 -19.56 17.36 -15.13
N PHE A 6 -18.37 17.80 -15.55
CA PHE A 6 -17.72 17.40 -16.81
C PHE A 6 -16.89 16.12 -16.65
N VAL A 7 -17.29 15.23 -15.74
CA VAL A 7 -16.56 13.99 -15.47
C VAL A 7 -17.01 12.94 -16.48
N HIS A 8 -16.10 12.55 -17.37
CA HIS A 8 -16.26 11.35 -18.19
C HIS A 8 -16.28 10.14 -17.25
N ARG A 9 -17.37 9.37 -17.29
CA ARG A 9 -17.56 8.19 -16.45
C ARG A 9 -17.31 6.95 -17.28
N VAL A 10 -16.30 6.18 -16.89
CA VAL A 10 -16.09 4.83 -17.42
C VAL A 10 -16.92 3.87 -16.55
N GLY A 11 -17.75 3.06 -17.19
CA GLY A 11 -18.52 2.00 -16.55
C GLY A 11 -17.93 0.66 -16.95
N LEU A 12 -17.53 -0.14 -15.96
CA LEU A 12 -16.92 -1.44 -16.17
C LEU A 12 -17.91 -2.54 -15.77
N ASP A 13 -17.96 -3.60 -16.55
CA ASP A 13 -18.79 -4.76 -16.26
C ASP A 13 -18.04 -5.66 -15.29
N PHE A 14 -18.49 -5.68 -14.03
CA PHE A 14 -17.96 -6.56 -12.99
C PHE A 14 -19.07 -7.45 -12.42
N THR A 15 -18.85 -8.76 -12.45
CA THR A 15 -19.76 -9.74 -11.88
C THR A 15 -19.10 -10.46 -10.72
N GLY A 16 -19.54 -10.16 -9.50
CA GLY A 16 -19.01 -10.81 -8.30
C GLY A 16 -19.07 -9.89 -7.09
N THR A 17 -18.35 -10.30 -6.05
CA THR A 17 -18.09 -9.49 -4.85
C THR A 17 -16.59 -9.33 -4.68
N MET A 18 -16.17 -8.21 -4.10
CA MET A 18 -14.76 -7.88 -3.86
C MET A 18 -14.58 -7.30 -2.46
N PHE A 19 -13.40 -7.49 -1.88
CA PHE A 19 -13.00 -6.80 -0.65
C PHE A 19 -12.56 -5.36 -0.97
N PRO A 20 -12.62 -4.42 0.00
CA PRO A 20 -12.24 -3.02 -0.24
C PRO A 20 -10.80 -2.82 -0.75
N HIS A 21 -9.87 -3.69 -0.37
CA HIS A 21 -8.46 -3.65 -0.81
C HIS A 21 -8.14 -4.60 -1.98
N ALA A 22 -9.15 -5.29 -2.52
CA ALA A 22 -9.02 -6.14 -3.70
C ALA A 22 -9.22 -5.34 -5.01
N ILE A 23 -8.92 -4.04 -4.98
CA ILE A 23 -8.92 -3.17 -6.16
C ILE A 23 -7.73 -2.23 -6.11
N CYS A 24 -7.04 -2.04 -7.25
CA CYS A 24 -5.97 -1.05 -7.36
C CYS A 24 -5.82 -0.54 -8.80
N LEU A 25 -5.18 0.61 -8.94
CA LEU A 25 -4.73 1.18 -10.21
C LEU A 25 -3.22 1.15 -10.24
N GLY A 26 -2.62 0.73 -11.35
CA GLY A 26 -1.18 0.78 -11.55
C GLY A 26 -0.79 0.26 -12.93
N ASP A 27 0.41 0.65 -13.37
CA ASP A 27 1.02 0.22 -14.63
C ASP A 27 1.46 -1.24 -14.54
N ALA A 28 0.53 -2.13 -14.88
CA ALA A 28 0.64 -3.57 -14.68
C ALA A 28 1.35 -4.27 -15.84
N ASP A 29 1.30 -3.69 -17.05
CA ASP A 29 1.99 -4.21 -18.23
C ASP A 29 3.21 -3.39 -18.67
N ASN A 30 3.61 -2.41 -17.86
CA ASN A 30 4.81 -1.60 -17.99
C ASN A 30 4.83 -0.73 -19.26
N ASP A 31 3.66 -0.22 -19.65
CA ASP A 31 3.49 0.68 -20.81
C ASP A 31 3.36 2.16 -20.43
N SER A 32 3.54 2.49 -19.14
CA SER A 32 3.39 3.82 -18.54
C SER A 32 1.95 4.34 -18.43
N LEU A 33 0.93 3.54 -18.76
CA LEU A 33 -0.46 3.80 -18.44
C LEU A 33 -0.89 2.91 -17.27
N ASN A 34 -1.91 3.33 -16.51
CA ASN A 34 -2.41 2.53 -15.39
C ASN A 34 -3.57 1.65 -15.83
N GLU A 35 -3.50 0.36 -15.52
CA GLU A 35 -4.61 -0.57 -15.60
C GLU A 35 -5.39 -0.56 -14.29
N LEU A 36 -6.66 -0.99 -14.36
CA LEU A 36 -7.46 -1.30 -13.18
C LEU A 36 -7.43 -2.79 -12.90
N ILE A 37 -7.01 -3.16 -11.71
CA ILE A 37 -6.88 -4.54 -11.25
C ILE A 37 -7.95 -4.77 -10.19
N VAL A 38 -8.73 -5.84 -10.36
CA VAL A 38 -9.81 -6.20 -9.45
C VAL A 38 -9.71 -7.69 -9.11
N GLY A 39 -9.59 -8.00 -7.82
CA GLY A 39 -9.70 -9.35 -7.30
C GLY A 39 -11.11 -9.61 -6.75
N ASP A 40 -11.71 -10.73 -7.13
CA ASP A 40 -13.01 -11.14 -6.61
C ASP A 40 -12.89 -12.21 -5.52
N THR A 41 -14.00 -12.45 -4.81
CA THR A 41 -14.10 -13.50 -3.79
C THR A 41 -14.22 -14.91 -4.37
N SER A 42 -14.28 -15.08 -5.69
CA SER A 42 -14.21 -16.39 -6.35
C SER A 42 -12.77 -16.81 -6.68
N GLY A 43 -11.80 -15.92 -6.44
CA GLY A 43 -10.40 -16.14 -6.76
C GLY A 43 -10.00 -15.66 -8.15
N LYS A 44 -10.86 -14.93 -8.87
CA LYS A 44 -10.51 -14.35 -10.16
C LYS A 44 -9.86 -12.98 -9.99
N LEU A 45 -8.75 -12.80 -10.69
CA LEU A 45 -8.06 -11.53 -10.86
C LEU A 45 -8.37 -11.00 -12.26
N LEU A 46 -9.05 -9.87 -12.33
CA LEU A 46 -9.51 -9.21 -13.54
C LEU A 46 -8.67 -7.96 -13.77
N VAL A 47 -8.15 -7.79 -14.99
CA VAL A 47 -7.35 -6.62 -15.37
C VAL A 47 -8.10 -5.91 -16.49
N TYR A 48 -8.49 -4.66 -16.25
CA TYR A 48 -9.14 -3.79 -17.22
C TYR A 48 -8.12 -2.78 -17.72
N LYS A 49 -8.10 -2.59 -19.04
CA LYS A 49 -7.18 -1.68 -19.71
C LYS A 49 -7.96 -0.71 -20.58
N ASN A 50 -7.56 0.56 -20.57
CA ASN A 50 -8.25 1.66 -21.25
C ASN A 50 -9.71 1.82 -20.76
N ASP A 51 -10.59 2.27 -21.66
CA ASP A 51 -12.02 2.49 -21.40
C ASP A 51 -12.90 1.26 -21.77
N ASP A 52 -12.31 0.07 -21.92
CA ASP A 52 -13.06 -1.14 -22.26
C ASP A 52 -13.88 -1.64 -21.05
N SER A 53 -15.15 -2.00 -21.26
CA SER A 53 -16.01 -2.49 -20.20
C SER A 53 -15.67 -3.92 -19.77
N LYS A 54 -14.94 -4.66 -20.61
CA LYS A 54 -14.55 -6.05 -20.36
C LYS A 54 -13.10 -6.15 -19.87
N PRO A 55 -12.79 -7.17 -19.05
CA PRO A 55 -11.41 -7.41 -18.63
C PRO A 55 -10.56 -7.79 -19.85
N TRP A 56 -9.41 -7.14 -19.98
CA TRP A 56 -8.37 -7.50 -20.93
C TRP A 56 -7.75 -8.86 -20.58
N ILE A 57 -7.50 -9.10 -19.29
CA ILE A 57 -6.94 -10.36 -18.78
C ILE A 57 -7.76 -10.85 -17.59
N THR A 58 -7.96 -12.16 -17.52
CA THR A 58 -8.49 -12.83 -16.32
C THR A 58 -7.53 -13.94 -15.90
N ARG A 59 -7.12 -13.92 -14.63
CA ARG A 59 -6.31 -14.97 -14.00
C ARG A 59 -7.09 -15.63 -12.87
N THR A 60 -6.76 -16.87 -12.55
CA THR A 60 -7.37 -17.60 -11.45
C THR A 60 -6.32 -17.84 -10.37
N CYS A 61 -6.66 -17.45 -9.15
CA CYS A 61 -5.85 -17.60 -7.95
C CYS A 61 -6.47 -18.67 -7.04
N VAL A 62 -5.68 -19.18 -6.10
CA VAL A 62 -6.19 -20.06 -5.06
C VAL A 62 -6.82 -19.24 -3.94
N GLY A 63 -8.09 -19.52 -3.63
CA GLY A 63 -8.80 -18.89 -2.52
C GLY A 63 -9.42 -17.53 -2.85
N MET A 64 -10.03 -16.89 -1.85
CA MET A 64 -10.71 -15.62 -2.02
C MET A 64 -9.70 -14.46 -1.98
N LEU A 65 -9.67 -13.59 -2.99
CA LEU A 65 -8.71 -12.49 -3.03
C LEU A 65 -9.12 -11.35 -2.09
N THR A 66 -8.31 -11.05 -1.09
CA THR A 66 -8.56 -9.96 -0.14
C THR A 66 -7.86 -8.67 -0.53
N CYS A 67 -6.67 -8.78 -1.15
CA CYS A 67 -5.82 -7.65 -1.48
C CYS A 67 -5.17 -7.81 -2.85
N VAL A 68 -5.06 -6.70 -3.58
CA VAL A 68 -4.30 -6.62 -4.84
C VAL A 68 -3.45 -5.36 -4.88
N ALA A 69 -2.30 -5.42 -5.53
CA ALA A 69 -1.40 -4.28 -5.72
C ALA A 69 -0.58 -4.45 -6.99
N VAL A 70 -0.03 -3.33 -7.49
CA VAL A 70 0.91 -3.31 -8.60
C VAL A 70 2.16 -2.57 -8.16
N GLY A 71 3.33 -3.13 -8.46
CA GLY A 71 4.61 -2.48 -8.17
C GLY A 71 5.82 -3.36 -8.42
N ASP A 72 7.01 -2.79 -8.29
CA ASP A 72 8.30 -3.46 -8.49
C ASP A 72 8.72 -4.29 -7.25
N VAL A 73 7.96 -5.34 -6.95
CA VAL A 73 8.22 -6.21 -5.78
C VAL A 73 9.57 -6.91 -5.86
N CYS A 74 10.00 -7.26 -7.07
CA CYS A 74 11.24 -7.99 -7.30
C CYS A 74 12.48 -7.08 -7.40
N ASN A 75 12.31 -5.75 -7.34
CA ASN A 75 13.41 -4.78 -7.45
C ASN A 75 14.20 -4.90 -8.76
N LYS A 76 13.49 -5.12 -9.87
CA LYS A 76 14.07 -5.28 -11.22
C LYS A 76 13.70 -4.13 -12.16
N GLY A 77 13.10 -3.05 -11.64
CA GLY A 77 12.59 -1.93 -12.42
C GLY A 77 11.34 -2.30 -13.22
N LYS A 78 10.60 -3.33 -12.79
CA LYS A 78 9.44 -3.87 -13.50
C LYS A 78 8.29 -4.10 -12.54
N ASN A 79 7.15 -3.50 -12.85
CA ASN A 79 5.92 -3.70 -12.10
C ASN A 79 5.34 -5.09 -12.37
N LEU A 80 4.91 -5.73 -11.29
CA LEU A 80 4.20 -6.99 -11.29
C LEU A 80 2.89 -6.84 -10.53
N VAL A 81 1.90 -7.66 -10.85
CA VAL A 81 0.62 -7.68 -10.14
C VAL A 81 0.72 -8.67 -8.98
N VAL A 82 0.46 -8.19 -7.78
CA VAL A 82 0.35 -8.98 -6.56
C VAL A 82 -1.12 -9.24 -6.26
N ALA A 83 -1.46 -10.49 -5.96
CA ALA A 83 -2.76 -10.87 -5.42
C ALA A 83 -2.59 -11.76 -4.19
N VAL A 84 -3.27 -11.42 -3.09
CA VAL A 84 -3.21 -12.16 -1.83
C VAL A 84 -4.58 -12.73 -1.47
N GLY A 85 -4.61 -14.03 -1.17
CA GLY A 85 -5.80 -14.74 -0.71
C GLY A 85 -6.03 -14.65 0.80
N ALA A 86 -7.27 -14.86 1.23
CA ALA A 86 -7.65 -14.88 2.64
C ALA A 86 -6.88 -15.93 3.46
N GLU A 87 -6.54 -17.04 2.82
CA GLU A 87 -5.78 -18.17 3.37
C GLU A 87 -4.28 -17.89 3.49
N GLY A 88 -3.79 -16.78 2.92
CA GLY A 88 -2.37 -16.41 2.95
C GLY A 88 -1.59 -16.81 1.69
N TRP A 89 -2.25 -17.27 0.63
CA TRP A 89 -1.59 -17.48 -0.66
C TRP A 89 -1.23 -16.15 -1.32
N PHE A 90 0.07 -15.89 -1.45
CA PHE A 90 0.62 -14.78 -2.22
C PHE A 90 0.87 -15.25 -3.66
N HIS A 91 0.34 -14.50 -4.63
CA HIS A 91 0.50 -14.76 -6.06
C HIS A 91 1.09 -13.53 -6.73
N LEU A 92 2.08 -13.76 -7.59
CA LEU A 92 2.73 -12.74 -8.40
C LEU A 92 2.43 -13.03 -9.88
N PHE A 93 2.02 -12.02 -10.64
CA PHE A 93 1.74 -12.15 -12.07
C PHE A 93 2.56 -11.14 -12.88
N ASP A 94 3.18 -11.65 -13.94
CA ASP A 94 3.84 -10.85 -14.96
C ASP A 94 2.92 -10.71 -16.17
N LEU A 95 2.43 -9.50 -16.43
CA LEU A 95 1.50 -9.24 -17.53
C LEU A 95 2.18 -8.73 -18.80
N THR A 96 3.50 -8.53 -18.79
CA THR A 96 4.22 -7.99 -19.97
C THR A 96 4.18 -8.91 -21.19
N ALA A 97 4.09 -10.23 -20.97
CA ALA A 97 3.98 -11.22 -22.04
C ALA A 97 2.59 -11.26 -22.68
N ALA A 98 1.57 -10.70 -22.03
CA ALA A 98 0.20 -10.70 -22.54
C ALA A 98 -0.05 -9.62 -23.61
N ASN A 99 0.97 -8.85 -24.00
CA ASN A 99 0.87 -7.82 -25.03
C ASN A 99 1.05 -8.44 -26.44
N PRO A 100 -0.03 -8.62 -27.23
CA PRO A 100 0.02 -9.31 -28.52
C PRO A 100 0.76 -8.51 -29.61
N ASN A 101 1.12 -7.25 -29.34
CA ASN A 101 1.74 -6.35 -30.32
C ASN A 101 3.26 -6.59 -30.54
N LYS A 102 3.83 -7.66 -29.97
CA LYS A 102 5.22 -8.10 -30.23
C LYS A 102 5.35 -9.47 -30.90
N SER A 103 4.25 -10.14 -31.24
CA SER A 103 4.30 -11.35 -32.06
C SER A 103 3.72 -11.05 -33.44
N ASP A 104 4.59 -10.77 -34.38
CA ASP A 104 4.26 -10.77 -35.80
C ASP A 104 3.63 -12.11 -36.20
N SER A 105 2.52 -12.00 -36.92
CA SER A 105 1.89 -13.00 -37.80
C SER A 105 0.94 -14.08 -37.21
N SER A 106 -0.26 -14.06 -37.80
CA SER A 106 -1.24 -15.15 -37.99
C SER A 106 -2.29 -15.41 -36.90
N SER A 107 -3.45 -14.77 -37.10
CA SER A 107 -4.81 -15.35 -37.07
C SER A 107 -5.02 -16.71 -36.35
N GLN A 108 -5.72 -16.69 -35.22
CA GLN A 108 -7.02 -17.35 -34.99
C GLN A 108 -7.43 -17.23 -33.52
N HIS A 109 -8.72 -16.97 -33.29
CA HIS A 109 -9.38 -17.16 -32.00
C HIS A 109 -9.15 -18.61 -31.52
N GLU A 110 -8.34 -18.85 -30.49
CA GLU A 110 -8.48 -20.01 -29.60
C GLU A 110 -7.98 -19.67 -28.19
N PHE A 111 -8.66 -20.26 -27.21
CA PHE A 111 -8.37 -20.27 -25.78
C PHE A 111 -6.91 -19.96 -25.42
N LEU A 112 -6.71 -18.92 -24.58
CA LEU A 112 -5.44 -18.74 -23.85
C LEU A 112 -5.06 -20.09 -23.23
N SER A 113 -3.87 -20.55 -23.58
CA SER A 113 -3.34 -21.84 -23.14
C SER A 113 -3.39 -21.93 -21.60
N SER A 114 -3.69 -23.11 -21.07
CA SER A 114 -3.83 -23.36 -19.62
C SER A 114 -2.59 -22.91 -18.80
N ASP A 115 -1.43 -22.81 -19.44
CA ASP A 115 -0.18 -22.41 -18.81
C ASP A 115 -0.05 -20.89 -18.59
N ASP A 116 -0.68 -20.07 -19.44
CA ASP A 116 -0.69 -18.60 -19.30
C ASP A 116 -1.50 -18.10 -18.09
N GLN A 117 -2.33 -18.96 -17.50
CA GLN A 117 -3.15 -18.60 -16.34
C GLN A 117 -2.40 -18.70 -15.02
N ARG A 118 -1.22 -19.33 -15.00
CA ARG A 118 -0.49 -19.57 -13.78
C ARG A 118 0.22 -18.31 -13.27
N PRO A 119 0.26 -18.10 -11.96
CA PRO A 119 1.09 -17.07 -11.36
C PRO A 119 2.56 -17.31 -11.70
N PHE A 120 3.30 -16.23 -11.94
CA PHE A 120 4.75 -16.23 -12.09
C PHE A 120 5.44 -16.80 -10.84
N PHE A 121 4.90 -16.48 -9.66
CA PHE A 121 5.40 -17.00 -8.40
C PHE A 121 4.28 -17.14 -7.37
N THR A 122 4.39 -18.15 -6.50
CA THR A 122 3.50 -18.34 -5.37
C THR A 122 4.26 -18.64 -4.10
N GLN A 123 3.87 -18.00 -2.99
CA GLN A 123 4.39 -18.30 -1.67
C GLN A 123 3.27 -18.22 -0.64
N HIS A 124 3.40 -18.99 0.44
CA HIS A 124 2.47 -18.90 1.55
C HIS A 124 2.98 -17.87 2.56
N ILE A 125 2.20 -16.81 2.79
CA ILE A 125 2.37 -15.84 3.86
C ILE A 125 1.29 -16.10 4.94
N PRO A 126 1.35 -15.48 6.13
CA PRO A 126 0.29 -15.63 7.12
C PRO A 126 -1.10 -15.26 6.55
N ALA A 127 -2.13 -15.98 7.00
CA ALA A 127 -3.51 -15.74 6.62
C ALA A 127 -4.06 -14.41 7.15
N ASN A 128 -5.29 -14.05 6.75
CA ASN A 128 -6.00 -12.85 7.19
C ASN A 128 -5.33 -11.53 6.79
N THR A 129 -4.73 -11.51 5.61
CA THR A 129 -4.21 -10.28 5.01
C THR A 129 -5.36 -9.32 4.71
N LYS A 130 -5.31 -8.12 5.27
CA LYS A 130 -6.33 -7.06 5.13
C LYS A 130 -5.93 -6.00 4.12
N VAL A 131 -4.65 -5.62 4.08
CA VAL A 131 -4.13 -4.56 3.21
C VAL A 131 -2.68 -4.85 2.85
N ILE A 132 -2.25 -4.43 1.67
CA ILE A 132 -0.86 -4.52 1.21
C ILE A 132 -0.38 -3.17 0.67
N LEU A 133 0.92 -2.92 0.77
CA LEU A 133 1.60 -1.76 0.22
C LEU A 133 2.95 -2.19 -0.33
N ILE A 134 3.27 -1.76 -1.55
CA ILE A 134 4.58 -1.97 -2.18
C ILE A 134 5.24 -0.59 -2.28
N SER A 135 6.33 -0.39 -1.55
CA SER A 135 7.06 0.88 -1.55
C SER A 135 8.41 0.68 -0.89
N ASP A 136 9.36 1.54 -1.23
CA ASP A 136 10.58 1.72 -0.43
C ASP A 136 10.18 2.34 0.92
N ILE A 137 10.27 1.54 1.99
CA ILE A 137 9.88 1.95 3.36
C ILE A 137 11.08 2.32 4.22
N ASP A 138 12.30 1.95 3.81
CA ASP A 138 13.51 2.23 4.58
C ASP A 138 14.42 3.27 3.91
N GLY A 139 14.23 3.54 2.62
CA GLY A 139 14.96 4.50 1.82
C GLY A 139 16.21 3.92 1.16
N ASP A 140 16.29 2.60 0.90
CA ASP A 140 17.47 1.96 0.26
C ASP A 140 17.34 1.90 -1.26
N GLY A 141 16.24 2.43 -1.81
CA GLY A 141 15.94 2.39 -3.22
C GLY A 141 15.34 1.06 -3.69
N ARG A 142 15.14 0.08 -2.79
CA ARG A 142 14.38 -1.14 -3.05
C ARG A 142 12.99 -1.00 -2.44
N CYS A 143 12.02 -1.63 -3.07
CA CYS A 143 10.66 -1.75 -2.58
C CYS A 143 10.50 -2.97 -1.68
N GLU A 144 9.77 -2.75 -0.59
CA GLU A 144 9.31 -3.78 0.34
C GLU A 144 7.83 -4.04 0.12
N LEU A 145 7.43 -5.28 0.36
CA LEU A 145 6.03 -5.66 0.50
C LEU A 145 5.63 -5.55 1.98
N VAL A 146 4.83 -4.54 2.31
CA VAL A 146 4.22 -4.40 3.64
C VAL A 146 2.82 -5.00 3.63
N VAL A 147 2.57 -5.89 4.58
CA VAL A 147 1.29 -6.60 4.75
C VAL A 147 0.69 -6.25 6.10
N GLY A 148 -0.52 -5.70 6.08
CA GLY A 148 -1.33 -5.44 7.25
C GLY A 148 -2.39 -6.52 7.45
N TYR A 149 -2.51 -7.03 8.67
CA TYR A 149 -3.41 -8.14 9.02
C TYR A 149 -4.60 -7.64 9.86
N THR A 150 -5.65 -8.48 9.96
CA THR A 150 -6.83 -8.21 10.80
C THR A 150 -6.58 -8.37 12.31
N ASP A 151 -5.41 -8.88 12.70
CA ASP A 151 -5.01 -9.16 14.08
C ASP A 151 -4.03 -8.12 14.64
N ARG A 152 -4.05 -6.90 14.08
CA ARG A 152 -3.20 -5.76 14.50
C ARG A 152 -1.71 -5.95 14.20
N LEU A 153 -1.35 -6.98 13.44
CA LEU A 153 0.01 -7.17 12.97
C LEU A 153 0.25 -6.42 11.67
N VAL A 154 1.48 -5.94 11.52
CA VAL A 154 2.05 -5.53 10.24
C VAL A 154 3.36 -6.29 10.05
N ARG A 155 3.62 -6.76 8.83
CA ARG A 155 4.90 -7.38 8.46
C ARG A 155 5.45 -6.71 7.21
N ALA A 156 6.76 -6.53 7.18
CA ALA A 156 7.49 -6.11 5.99
C ALA A 156 8.28 -7.30 5.45
N PHE A 157 8.19 -7.51 4.14
CA PHE A 157 8.95 -8.52 3.42
C PHE A 157 9.78 -7.85 2.33
N ARG A 158 10.93 -8.43 2.02
CA ARG A 158 11.76 -8.05 0.87
C ARG A 158 11.95 -9.26 -0.03
N TRP A 159 11.92 -9.02 -1.33
CA TRP A 159 12.24 -10.03 -2.31
C TRP A 159 13.74 -10.26 -2.35
N GLU A 160 14.16 -11.52 -2.22
CA GLU A 160 15.55 -11.93 -2.34
C GLU A 160 15.68 -13.09 -3.34
N GLU A 161 16.73 -13.06 -4.15
CA GLU A 161 17.05 -14.13 -5.09
C GLU A 161 18.20 -14.96 -4.53
N PRO A 162 18.09 -16.30 -4.49
CA PRO A 162 19.16 -17.14 -3.99
C PRO A 162 20.40 -17.03 -4.89
N SER A 163 21.56 -16.78 -4.28
CA SER A 163 22.85 -16.55 -4.95
C SER A 163 23.36 -17.71 -5.81
N ASP A 164 22.82 -18.92 -5.61
CA ASP A 164 23.40 -20.17 -6.13
C ASP A 164 22.68 -20.71 -7.38
N SER A 165 21.80 -19.93 -8.01
CA SER A 165 20.99 -20.44 -9.12
C SER A 165 21.60 -20.16 -10.49
N SER A 166 22.46 -21.07 -10.95
CA SER A 166 22.97 -21.10 -12.33
C SER A 166 21.93 -21.51 -13.38
N GLU A 167 20.70 -21.87 -13.01
CA GLU A 167 19.53 -21.89 -13.90
C GLU A 167 18.25 -21.65 -13.08
N GLY A 168 17.55 -20.54 -13.33
CA GLY A 168 16.12 -20.39 -12.98
C GLY A 168 15.73 -20.33 -11.49
N GLY A 169 16.57 -19.83 -10.60
CA GLY A 169 16.19 -19.68 -9.18
C GLY A 169 15.03 -18.71 -9.01
N SER A 170 13.87 -19.23 -8.61
CA SER A 170 12.77 -18.39 -8.17
C SER A 170 13.17 -17.68 -6.88
N GLY A 171 13.06 -16.35 -6.86
CA GLY A 171 13.25 -15.60 -5.62
C GLY A 171 12.17 -15.91 -4.58
N GLN A 172 12.34 -15.38 -3.38
CA GLN A 172 11.41 -15.57 -2.27
C GLN A 172 11.20 -14.27 -1.49
N LEU A 173 10.04 -14.16 -0.84
CA LEU A 173 9.79 -13.11 0.14
C LEU A 173 10.41 -13.51 1.48
N VAL A 174 11.38 -12.72 1.93
CA VAL A 174 12.03 -12.85 3.23
C VAL A 174 11.42 -11.84 4.19
N LEU A 175 11.05 -12.30 5.39
CA LEU A 175 10.50 -11.43 6.43
C LEU A 175 11.60 -10.53 6.99
N LEU A 176 11.42 -9.21 6.86
CA LEU A 176 12.32 -8.21 7.46
C LEU A 176 11.92 -7.91 8.91
N LYS A 177 10.64 -7.60 9.13
CA LYS A 177 10.16 -7.17 10.45
C LYS A 177 8.69 -7.45 10.66
N LYS A 178 8.33 -7.59 11.94
CA LYS A 178 6.97 -7.71 12.46
C LYS A 178 6.71 -6.61 13.48
N TRP A 179 5.65 -5.85 13.31
CA TRP A 179 5.14 -4.89 14.30
C TRP A 179 3.80 -5.36 14.85
N LEU A 180 3.61 -5.19 16.15
CA LEU A 180 2.33 -5.41 16.82
C LEU A 180 1.77 -4.05 17.24
N LEU A 181 0.54 -3.76 16.82
CA LEU A 181 -0.13 -2.51 17.10
C LEU A 181 -1.15 -2.64 18.23
N GLU A 182 -1.40 -1.55 18.95
CA GLU A 182 -2.47 -1.49 19.95
C GLU A 182 -3.87 -1.55 19.33
N GLY A 183 -4.04 -0.88 18.18
CA GLY A 183 -5.27 -0.79 17.41
C GLY A 183 -5.27 -1.61 16.12
N GLN A 184 -6.46 -1.76 15.53
CA GLN A 184 -6.62 -2.43 14.23
C GLN A 184 -5.90 -1.69 13.11
N VAL A 185 -5.33 -2.45 12.18
CA VAL A 185 -4.78 -1.92 10.93
C VAL A 185 -5.94 -1.55 10.03
N ASP A 186 -6.03 -0.31 9.55
CA ASP A 186 -7.04 0.09 8.57
C ASP A 186 -6.44 0.32 7.19
N SER A 187 -5.45 1.19 7.07
CA SER A 187 -4.71 1.46 5.83
C SER A 187 -3.21 1.66 6.10
N LEU A 188 -2.39 1.41 5.07
CA LEU A 188 -0.95 1.60 5.07
C LEU A 188 -0.57 2.73 4.13
N SER A 189 0.40 3.56 4.50
CA SER A 189 0.96 4.57 3.62
C SER A 189 2.42 4.85 3.94
N VAL A 190 3.21 5.18 2.92
CA VAL A 190 4.55 5.74 3.09
C VAL A 190 4.50 7.24 2.82
N ASN A 191 5.10 8.00 3.73
CA ASN A 191 5.21 9.44 3.63
C ASN A 191 6.66 9.90 3.70
N PRO A 192 7.02 11.01 3.06
CA PRO A 192 8.33 11.61 3.26
C PRO A 192 8.38 12.20 4.67
N GLY A 193 9.22 11.61 5.50
CA GLY A 193 9.51 12.07 6.85
C GLY A 193 10.44 13.28 6.88
N PRO A 194 10.88 13.67 8.09
CA PRO A 194 11.95 14.65 8.28
C PRO A 194 13.17 14.25 7.46
N GLU A 195 13.79 15.22 6.78
CA GLU A 195 14.99 15.00 5.95
C GLU A 195 14.77 14.15 4.67
N GLY A 196 13.52 13.79 4.35
CA GLY A 196 13.19 13.06 3.12
C GLY A 196 13.29 11.54 3.24
N ILE A 197 13.55 11.02 4.45
CA ILE A 197 13.54 9.59 4.75
C ILE A 197 12.08 9.09 4.74
N PRO A 198 11.75 7.95 4.11
CA PRO A 198 10.39 7.43 4.15
C PRO A 198 9.96 7.03 5.57
N GLU A 199 8.73 7.39 5.92
CA GLU A 199 8.05 7.01 7.15
C GLU A 199 6.85 6.12 6.82
N LEU A 200 6.88 4.87 7.28
CA LEU A 200 5.77 3.95 7.17
C LEU A 200 4.72 4.27 8.25
N MET A 201 3.49 4.54 7.82
CA MET A 201 2.38 4.93 8.68
C MET A 201 1.21 3.96 8.53
N VAL A 202 0.56 3.66 9.66
CA VAL A 202 -0.63 2.81 9.74
C VAL A 202 -1.77 3.60 10.34
N SER A 203 -2.94 3.59 9.71
CA SER A 203 -4.12 4.20 10.30
C SER A 203 -4.81 3.26 11.28
N GLN A 204 -5.31 3.85 12.36
CA GLN A 204 -6.04 3.15 13.42
C GLN A 204 -7.40 3.80 13.65
N PRO A 205 -8.43 3.01 14.04
CA PRO A 205 -9.74 3.55 14.36
C PRO A 205 -9.69 4.67 15.40
N GLY A 206 -10.62 5.62 15.31
CA GLY A 206 -10.69 6.77 16.21
C GLY A 206 -9.70 7.88 15.86
N CYS A 207 -9.44 8.10 14.57
CA CYS A 207 -8.57 9.16 14.07
C CYS A 207 -7.12 9.06 14.60
N GLY A 208 -6.67 7.84 14.89
CA GLY A 208 -5.30 7.55 15.32
C GLY A 208 -4.44 7.10 14.16
N TYR A 209 -3.13 7.26 14.30
CA TYR A 209 -2.17 6.60 13.43
C TYR A 209 -0.93 6.17 14.20
N ALA A 210 -0.22 5.18 13.68
CA ALA A 210 1.04 4.70 14.20
C ALA A 210 2.13 4.88 13.14
N ILE A 211 3.31 5.35 13.54
CA ILE A 211 4.51 5.33 12.69
C ILE A 211 5.30 4.06 13.05
N LEU A 212 5.68 3.29 12.03
CA LEU A 212 6.44 2.05 12.20
C LEU A 212 7.90 2.30 11.85
N LEU A 213 8.79 2.01 12.80
CA LEU A 213 10.22 2.24 12.64
C LEU A 213 10.91 1.01 12.03
N CYS A 214 11.63 1.26 10.94
CA CYS A 214 12.46 0.31 10.22
C CYS A 214 13.82 0.13 10.91
N THR A 215 13.85 -0.55 12.06
CA THR A 215 15.07 -0.63 12.88
C THR A 215 16.10 -1.66 12.42
N TRP A 216 15.82 -2.47 11.38
CA TRP A 216 16.82 -3.40 10.84
C TRP A 216 18.07 -2.68 10.30
N ARG A 217 17.94 -1.40 9.92
CA ARG A 217 19.10 -0.55 9.59
C ARG A 217 20.00 -0.21 10.78
N GLN A 218 19.46 -0.17 12.00
CA GLN A 218 20.26 0.25 13.16
C GLN A 218 21.26 -0.82 13.57
N GLN A 219 20.94 -2.10 13.36
CA GLN A 219 21.87 -3.20 13.62
C GLN A 219 23.12 -3.15 12.72
N ASP A 220 22.99 -2.70 11.47
CA ASP A 220 24.12 -2.52 10.55
C ASP A 220 25.03 -1.32 10.91
N SER A 221 24.61 -0.45 11.84
CA SER A 221 25.32 0.79 12.21
C SER A 221 25.99 0.77 13.58
N THR A 222 25.89 -0.32 14.34
CA THR A 222 26.51 -0.46 15.66
C THR A 222 27.14 -1.83 15.86
N GLU A 223 28.08 -2.21 15.00
CA GLU A 223 29.16 -3.13 15.38
C GLU A 223 30.40 -2.29 15.70
N SER A 224 30.44 -1.75 16.91
CA SER A 224 31.63 -1.18 17.53
C SER A 224 31.48 -1.36 19.04
N GLU A 225 32.02 -2.47 19.52
CA GLU A 225 32.51 -2.79 20.87
C GLU A 225 31.80 -2.14 22.07
N GLU A 226 31.08 -2.93 22.86
CA GLU A 226 31.49 -3.30 24.23
C GLU A 226 30.59 -4.44 24.77
N ASP A 227 31.27 -5.51 25.16
CA ASP A 227 30.76 -6.78 25.68
C ASP A 227 30.33 -6.60 27.14
N ASP A 228 29.06 -6.84 27.47
CA ASP A 228 28.63 -7.07 28.87
C ASP A 228 27.44 -8.05 28.92
N PRO A 229 27.45 -9.05 29.82
CA PRO A 229 26.63 -10.25 29.68
C PRO A 229 25.16 -10.04 30.08
N ALA A 230 24.28 -10.66 29.30
CA ALA A 230 22.84 -10.62 29.37
C ALA A 230 22.24 -11.04 30.73
N THR A 231 21.25 -10.27 31.20
CA THR A 231 20.28 -10.72 32.22
C THR A 231 18.98 -11.14 31.51
N PRO A 232 18.44 -12.35 31.75
CA PRO A 232 17.23 -12.82 31.07
C PRO A 232 15.98 -12.33 31.79
N GLY A 233 15.19 -11.48 31.14
CA GLY A 233 13.83 -11.16 31.58
C GLY A 233 13.48 -9.68 31.56
N CYS A 234 13.24 -9.11 30.38
CA CYS A 234 12.34 -7.96 30.21
C CYS A 234 12.01 -7.77 28.72
N GLU A 235 10.95 -8.40 28.21
CA GLU A 235 10.31 -7.91 26.98
C GLU A 235 9.57 -6.61 27.33
N GLY A 236 10.31 -5.50 27.32
CA GLY A 236 9.72 -4.16 27.38
C GLY A 236 8.92 -3.86 26.10
N PRO A 237 7.99 -2.88 26.13
CA PRO A 237 7.21 -2.52 24.96
C PRO A 237 8.17 -2.09 23.83
N SER A 238 8.12 -2.80 22.70
CA SER A 238 9.04 -2.58 21.59
C SER A 238 8.95 -1.11 21.16
N ARG A 239 10.06 -0.37 21.25
CA ARG A 239 10.21 1.06 20.84
C ARG A 239 10.05 1.29 19.33
N ASP A 240 9.50 0.31 18.61
CA ASP A 240 9.41 0.23 17.16
C ASP A 240 8.13 0.85 16.58
N VAL A 241 7.18 1.22 17.44
CA VAL A 241 5.88 1.78 17.06
C VAL A 241 5.68 3.09 17.80
N VAL A 242 5.54 4.19 17.05
CA VAL A 242 5.27 5.52 17.60
C VAL A 242 3.81 5.90 17.37
N LEU A 243 3.00 5.77 18.41
CA LEU A 243 1.57 6.07 18.37
C LEU A 243 1.30 7.57 18.41
N HIS A 244 0.45 8.02 17.49
CA HIS A 244 -0.01 9.39 17.40
C HIS A 244 -1.54 9.41 17.48
N LEU A 245 -2.02 9.93 18.60
CA LEU A 245 -3.45 10.16 18.80
C LEU A 245 -3.74 11.62 18.44
N THR A 246 -4.77 11.84 17.61
CA THR A 246 -5.23 13.21 17.34
C THR A 246 -5.72 13.85 18.64
N THR A 247 -5.16 15.01 18.98
CA THR A 247 -5.50 15.73 20.21
C THR A 247 -6.88 16.37 20.09
N GLY A 248 -7.84 15.84 20.84
CA GLY A 248 -9.14 16.48 21.08
C GLY A 248 -10.34 15.60 20.77
N ARG A 249 -11.03 15.12 21.81
CA ARG A 249 -12.41 14.56 21.90
C ARG A 249 -12.93 13.55 20.85
N ILE A 250 -12.21 13.25 19.78
CA ILE A 250 -12.60 12.30 18.74
C ILE A 250 -11.86 10.99 19.01
N HIS A 251 -12.09 10.39 20.17
CA HIS A 251 -11.63 9.02 20.49
C HIS A 251 -12.79 8.04 20.36
N ASN A 252 -13.55 8.16 19.27
CA ASN A 252 -14.61 7.21 19.00
C ASN A 252 -14.03 6.05 18.19
N LYS A 253 -13.86 4.89 18.83
CA LYS A 253 -13.34 3.67 18.19
C LYS A 253 -14.22 3.16 17.05
N ASN A 254 -15.45 3.64 16.94
CA ASN A 254 -16.36 3.33 15.83
C ASN A 254 -16.08 4.18 14.58
N VAL A 255 -15.13 5.12 14.64
CA VAL A 255 -14.76 5.96 13.50
C VAL A 255 -13.64 5.29 12.71
N SER A 256 -13.89 4.98 11.43
CA SER A 256 -12.86 4.48 10.52
C SER A 256 -11.87 5.58 10.15
N THR A 257 -10.64 5.22 9.79
CA THR A 257 -9.59 6.21 9.51
C THR A 257 -8.72 5.70 8.39
N HIS A 258 -8.66 6.45 7.29
CA HIS A 258 -7.93 6.07 6.10
C HIS A 258 -6.86 7.10 5.81
N LEU A 259 -5.59 6.70 5.90
CA LEU A 259 -4.45 7.54 5.58
C LEU A 259 -4.14 7.44 4.10
N ILE A 260 -3.93 8.58 3.45
CA ILE A 260 -3.48 8.64 2.06
C ILE A 260 -2.23 9.50 2.03
N GLY A 261 -1.09 8.83 1.88
CA GLY A 261 0.20 9.48 1.89
C GLY A 261 0.62 10.10 0.55
N SER A 262 1.77 10.79 0.58
CA SER A 262 2.51 11.23 -0.60
C SER A 262 1.74 12.09 -1.62
N ILE A 263 0.73 12.83 -1.17
CA ILE A 263 0.01 13.77 -2.02
C ILE A 263 0.89 15.00 -2.27
N SER A 264 1.11 15.32 -3.54
CA SER A 264 1.84 16.52 -3.94
C SER A 264 0.89 17.54 -4.57
N LYS A 265 1.12 18.82 -4.30
CA LYS A 265 0.40 19.89 -5.00
C LYS A 265 1.04 20.03 -6.39
N GLY A 266 0.21 19.94 -7.43
CA GLY A 266 0.66 20.06 -8.82
C GLY A 266 1.57 21.28 -9.04
N ARG A 267 2.64 21.04 -9.82
CA ARG A 267 3.75 21.94 -10.17
C ARG A 267 4.62 22.38 -8.97
N ASN A 268 5.65 21.56 -8.70
CA ASN A 268 6.91 21.94 -8.04
C ASN A 268 6.84 22.50 -6.61
N GLN A 269 6.01 21.95 -5.72
CA GLN A 269 6.16 22.24 -4.29
C GLN A 269 6.00 20.99 -3.41
N ARG A 270 6.73 21.01 -2.29
CA ARG A 270 6.93 20.00 -1.23
C ARG A 270 5.86 18.90 -1.20
N LYS A 271 6.30 17.63 -1.18
CA LYS A 271 5.42 16.50 -0.85
C LYS A 271 4.81 16.76 0.53
N LEU A 272 3.48 16.71 0.61
CA LEU A 272 2.74 16.99 1.83
C LEU A 272 2.19 15.67 2.37
N LEU A 273 2.32 15.48 3.69
CA LEU A 273 1.50 14.51 4.38
C LEU A 273 0.05 14.98 4.30
N LEU A 274 -0.84 14.13 3.79
CA LEU A 274 -2.27 14.32 3.92
C LEU A 274 -2.82 13.17 4.75
N ILE A 275 -3.69 13.51 5.70
CA ILE A 275 -4.36 12.54 6.54
C ILE A 275 -5.84 12.82 6.39
N SER A 276 -6.55 11.96 5.66
CA SER A 276 -8.00 11.98 5.64
C SER A 276 -8.56 11.18 6.82
N PHE A 277 -9.63 11.67 7.43
CA PHE A 277 -10.44 10.87 8.34
C PHE A 277 -11.80 10.66 7.68
N CYS A 278 -12.40 9.49 7.82
CA CYS A 278 -13.77 9.28 7.36
C CYS A 278 -14.65 9.04 8.59
N LEU A 279 -15.40 10.06 8.99
CA LEU A 279 -16.39 9.92 10.06
C LEU A 279 -17.65 9.31 9.45
N GLU A 280 -18.04 8.13 9.95
CA GLU A 280 -19.30 7.49 9.59
C GLU A 280 -20.45 8.47 9.92
N GLY A 281 -21.12 9.00 8.88
CA GLY A 281 -22.21 10.00 8.99
C GLY A 281 -21.86 11.43 8.56
N HIS A 282 -20.57 11.81 8.50
CA HIS A 282 -20.14 13.11 7.98
C HIS A 282 -18.85 12.94 7.18
N SER A 283 -18.94 12.94 5.86
CA SER A 283 -17.81 12.89 4.90
C SER A 283 -16.88 14.11 5.07
N THR A 284 -16.07 14.09 6.13
CA THR A 284 -15.22 15.21 6.53
C THR A 284 -13.78 14.85 6.23
N LEU A 285 -13.29 15.26 5.07
CA LEU A 285 -11.87 15.16 4.76
C LEU A 285 -11.13 16.21 5.61
N MET A 286 -10.34 15.75 6.58
CA MET A 286 -9.35 16.61 7.22
C MET A 286 -8.06 16.59 6.41
N MET A 287 -7.28 17.64 6.55
CA MET A 287 -5.96 17.77 5.93
C MET A 287 -5.00 18.16 7.03
N LEU A 288 -4.06 17.28 7.36
CA LEU A 288 -3.09 17.51 8.42
C LEU A 288 -1.72 17.70 7.79
N MET A 289 -1.26 18.95 7.71
CA MET A 289 0.05 19.27 7.15
C MET A 289 1.14 19.00 8.19
N SER A 290 2.06 18.09 7.89
CA SER A 290 3.32 18.00 8.63
C SER A 290 4.22 19.15 8.18
N THR A 291 4.20 20.27 8.91
CA THR A 291 5.20 21.33 8.72
C THR A 291 6.37 21.13 9.69
N PRO A 292 7.60 20.92 9.21
CA PRO A 292 8.78 21.00 10.07
C PRO A 292 9.14 22.48 10.20
N LYS A 293 8.49 23.21 11.14
CA LYS A 293 8.98 24.45 11.78
C LYS A 293 7.88 25.07 12.64
N LEU A 294 7.99 24.84 13.96
CA LEU A 294 7.62 25.87 14.93
C LEU A 294 8.49 27.11 14.66
N THR A 295 7.97 28.09 13.94
CA THR A 295 8.50 29.46 14.01
C THR A 295 7.57 30.27 14.90
N LYS A 296 8.04 30.47 16.13
CA LYS A 296 7.44 31.37 17.11
C LYS A 296 7.65 32.80 16.60
N GLN A 297 6.75 33.31 15.77
CA GLN A 297 6.65 34.76 15.59
C GLN A 297 5.95 35.34 16.82
N ARG A 298 6.75 36.05 17.62
CA ARG A 298 6.30 36.89 18.72
C ARG A 298 5.53 38.07 18.10
N GLY A 299 4.22 38.08 18.28
CA GLY A 299 3.34 39.18 17.92
C GLY A 299 2.04 39.03 18.70
N ASP A 300 1.80 39.95 19.63
CA ASP A 300 0.72 39.94 20.59
C ASP A 300 -0.66 39.78 19.92
N SER A 301 -1.35 38.66 20.19
CA SER A 301 -2.82 38.52 20.19
C SER A 301 -3.19 37.06 20.52
N PRO A 302 -4.34 36.83 21.20
CA PRO A 302 -4.61 35.55 21.85
C PRO A 302 -4.88 34.41 20.86
N LEU A 303 -4.12 33.33 21.04
CA LEU A 303 -4.27 32.01 20.44
C LEU A 303 -5.73 31.52 20.49
N THR A 304 -6.37 31.41 19.32
CA THR A 304 -7.51 30.52 19.11
C THR A 304 -7.51 29.99 17.68
N SER A 305 -7.81 28.69 17.55
CA SER A 305 -8.17 27.97 16.33
C SER A 305 -7.03 27.67 15.33
N GLY A 306 -6.51 26.45 15.39
CA GLY A 306 -6.04 25.76 14.19
C GLY A 306 -7.19 25.75 13.17
N ARG A 307 -6.94 26.28 11.98
CA ARG A 307 -7.95 26.38 10.92
C ARG A 307 -8.36 24.98 10.48
N ILE A 308 -9.53 24.55 10.93
CA ILE A 308 -10.30 23.46 10.33
C ILE A 308 -10.77 23.97 8.97
N CYS A 309 -10.10 23.57 7.89
CA CYS A 309 -10.65 23.75 6.56
C CYS A 309 -11.48 22.51 6.22
N THR A 310 -12.78 22.58 6.47
CA THR A 310 -13.77 21.62 5.96
C THR A 310 -13.87 21.79 4.45
N PHE A 311 -13.11 21.01 3.70
CA PHE A 311 -13.35 20.86 2.27
C PHE A 311 -14.29 19.67 2.06
N ARG A 312 -15.46 19.92 1.47
CA ARG A 312 -16.19 18.86 0.78
C ARG A 312 -15.29 18.39 -0.35
N ALA A 313 -14.72 17.20 -0.19
CA ALA A 313 -13.91 16.57 -1.22
C ALA A 313 -14.80 16.31 -2.46
N LEU A 314 -14.71 17.21 -3.43
CA LEU A 314 -14.93 16.85 -4.82
C LEU A 314 -13.66 16.10 -5.23
N SER A 315 -13.82 14.85 -5.63
CA SER A 315 -12.78 14.01 -6.21
C SER A 315 -12.05 14.77 -7.31
N VAL A 316 -10.79 15.13 -7.07
CA VAL A 316 -9.87 15.62 -8.10
C VAL A 316 -8.65 14.70 -8.04
N LEU A 317 -8.72 13.63 -8.85
CA LEU A 317 -7.54 12.96 -9.38
C LEU A 317 -7.22 13.68 -10.68
N SER A 318 -5.99 14.17 -10.79
CA SER A 318 -5.43 14.81 -11.98
C SER A 318 -4.06 14.20 -12.23
#